data_AF-C1LB92-F1
#
_entry.id   AF-C1LB92-F1
#
_cell.length_a   1.000
_cell.length_b   1.000
_cell.length_c   1.000
_cell.angle_alpha   90.00
_cell.angle_beta   90.00
_cell.angle_gamma   90.00
#
_symmetry.space_group_name_H-M   'P 1'
#
loop_
_entity.id
_entity.type
_entity.pdbx_description
1 polymer ?
#
loop_
_entity_poly.entity_id
_entity_poly.type
_entity_poly.pdbx_seq_one_letter_code
_entity_poly.pdbx_strand_id
1 'polypeptide(L)'
;MPRFPPYLTEAQEDDLRQIAQAICAPGKGILAADESTATMGKRLQQIGVENNEENRRLYRQLLFSADHKLAQNISGVITIRGNITPKI
;
A
#
# COMPACT_ATOMS: atom_id res chain seq x y z
N MET A 1 -24.75 19.36 -26.08
CA MET A 1 -24.88 18.37 -25.00
C MET A 1 -23.77 17.34 -25.17
N PRO A 2 -23.14 16.86 -24.08
CA PRO A 2 -22.18 15.78 -24.18
C PRO A 2 -22.83 14.55 -24.83
N ARG A 3 -22.10 13.91 -25.73
CA ARG A 3 -22.59 12.81 -26.58
C ARG A 3 -22.80 11.50 -25.80
N PHE A 4 -22.28 11.41 -24.58
CA PHE A 4 -22.34 10.24 -23.71
C PHE A 4 -22.78 10.65 -22.30
N PRO A 5 -23.58 9.83 -21.61
CA PRO A 5 -23.90 10.07 -20.20
C PRO A 5 -22.61 10.00 -19.36
N PRO A 6 -22.52 10.78 -18.27
CA PRO A 6 -21.39 10.72 -17.37
C PRO A 6 -21.32 9.35 -16.68
N TYR A 7 -20.12 8.76 -16.63
CA TYR A 7 -19.88 7.46 -15.98
C TYR A 7 -19.89 7.54 -14.45
N LEU A 8 -19.61 8.73 -13.91
CA LEU A 8 -19.52 9.01 -12.49
C LEU A 8 -20.39 10.23 -12.16
N THR A 9 -20.88 10.30 -10.93
CA THR A 9 -21.46 11.54 -10.40
C THR A 9 -20.34 12.52 -10.08
N GLU A 10 -20.68 13.83 -10.01
CA GLU A 10 -19.73 14.87 -9.60
C GLU A 10 -19.09 14.56 -8.24
N ALA A 11 -19.88 14.06 -7.29
CA ALA A 11 -19.38 13.62 -5.99
C ALA A 11 -18.35 12.47 -6.09
N GLN A 12 -18.58 11.48 -6.96
CA GLN A 12 -17.62 10.39 -7.17
C GLN A 12 -16.32 10.87 -7.82
N GLU A 13 -16.41 11.82 -8.75
CA GLU A 13 -15.23 12.44 -9.36
C GLU A 13 -14.43 13.25 -8.33
N ASP A 14 -15.12 14.00 -7.47
CA ASP A 14 -14.51 14.77 -6.39
C ASP A 14 -13.83 13.88 -5.36
N ASP A 15 -14.43 12.75 -4.98
CA ASP A 15 -13.84 11.77 -4.08
C ASP A 15 -12.54 11.18 -4.66
N LEU A 16 -12.59 10.73 -5.93
CA LEU A 16 -11.40 10.19 -6.61
C LEU A 16 -10.30 11.25 -6.74
N ARG A 17 -10.67 12.50 -7.03
CA ARG A 17 -9.72 13.61 -7.16
C ARG A 17 -9.04 13.92 -5.83
N GLN A 18 -9.80 13.95 -4.73
CA GLN A 18 -9.27 14.18 -3.38
C GLN A 18 -8.30 13.06 -2.97
N ILE A 19 -8.65 11.80 -3.22
CA ILE A 19 -7.78 10.64 -2.93
C ILE A 19 -6.50 10.72 -3.76
N ALA A 20 -6.60 11.00 -5.05
CA ALA A 20 -5.43 11.12 -5.93
C ALA A 20 -4.50 12.26 -5.49
N GLN A 21 -5.05 13.40 -5.08
CA GLN A 21 -4.29 14.53 -4.55
C GLN A 21 -3.58 14.17 -3.24
N ALA A 22 -4.26 13.45 -2.33
CA ALA A 22 -3.65 12.99 -1.08
C ALA A 22 -2.49 12.02 -1.33
N ILE A 23 -2.63 11.10 -2.30
CA ILE A 23 -1.55 10.18 -2.70
C ILE A 23 -0.39 10.93 -3.35
N CYS A 24 -0.65 11.96 -4.17
CA CYS A 24 0.38 12.72 -4.89
C CYS A 24 0.87 13.97 -4.14
N ALA A 25 0.73 14.03 -2.82
CA ALA A 25 1.17 15.18 -2.02
C ALA A 25 2.68 15.47 -2.22
N PRO A 26 3.10 16.74 -2.40
CA PRO A 26 4.50 17.10 -2.59
C PRO A 26 5.41 16.56 -1.47
N GLY A 27 6.54 15.96 -1.85
CA GLY A 27 7.48 15.37 -0.91
C GLY A 27 7.07 14.01 -0.35
N LYS A 28 5.93 13.45 -0.79
CA LYS A 28 5.49 12.10 -0.43
C LYS A 28 5.51 11.14 -1.62
N GLY A 29 5.69 9.86 -1.33
CA GLY A 29 5.66 8.76 -2.28
C GLY A 29 4.78 7.60 -1.83
N ILE A 30 4.84 6.51 -2.61
CA ILE A 30 4.06 5.29 -2.37
C ILE A 30 4.99 4.16 -1.94
N LEU A 31 4.64 3.47 -0.86
CA LEU A 31 5.29 2.21 -0.48
C LEU A 31 4.57 1.05 -1.18
N ALA A 32 5.25 0.37 -2.10
CA ALA A 32 4.76 -0.86 -2.71
C ALA A 32 5.17 -2.06 -1.83
N ALA A 33 4.22 -2.56 -1.03
CA ALA A 33 4.35 -3.74 -0.18
C ALA A 33 3.40 -4.88 -0.66
N ASP A 34 3.14 -4.91 -1.97
CA ASP A 34 2.22 -5.79 -2.66
C ASP A 34 2.89 -7.05 -3.23
N GLU A 35 4.04 -7.44 -2.67
CA GLU A 35 4.75 -8.62 -3.16
C GLU A 35 3.95 -9.92 -2.97
N SER A 36 3.85 -10.68 -4.05
CA SER A 36 3.30 -12.03 -4.04
C SER A 36 4.08 -12.95 -3.09
N THR A 37 3.47 -14.06 -2.67
CA THR A 37 4.12 -15.09 -1.86
C THR A 37 5.41 -15.63 -2.49
N ALA A 38 5.44 -15.74 -3.83
CA ALA A 38 6.62 -16.21 -4.56
C ALA A 38 7.75 -15.16 -4.53
N THR A 39 7.41 -13.88 -4.75
CA THR A 39 8.38 -12.77 -4.70
C THR A 39 8.95 -12.61 -3.28
N MET A 40 8.09 -12.65 -2.26
CA MET A 40 8.50 -12.62 -0.86
C MET A 40 9.38 -13.80 -0.49
N GLY A 41 9.10 -14.99 -1.01
CA GLY A 41 9.93 -16.17 -0.78
C GLY A 41 11.37 -15.97 -1.22
N LYS A 42 11.59 -15.35 -2.40
CA LYS A 42 12.94 -15.03 -2.87
C LYS A 42 13.64 -14.03 -1.94
N ARG A 43 12.94 -12.98 -1.49
CA ARG A 43 13.50 -11.98 -0.55
C ARG A 43 13.88 -12.61 0.79
N LEU A 44 13.01 -13.43 1.37
CA LEU A 44 13.25 -14.09 2.66
C LEU A 44 14.39 -15.12 2.56
N GLN A 45 14.45 -15.87 1.45
CA GLN A 45 15.53 -16.83 1.21
C GLN A 45 16.91 -16.16 1.13
N GLN A 46 17.01 -14.97 0.54
CA GLN A 46 18.26 -14.20 0.47
C GLN A 46 18.84 -13.85 1.86
N ILE A 47 17.98 -13.77 2.88
CA ILE A 47 18.37 -13.48 4.27
C ILE A 47 18.27 -14.71 5.18
N GLY A 48 18.10 -15.91 4.62
CA GLY A 48 18.04 -17.16 5.38
C GLY A 48 16.77 -17.36 6.21
N VAL A 49 15.68 -16.66 5.88
CA VAL A 49 14.40 -16.74 6.59
C VAL A 49 13.41 -17.64 5.83
N GLU A 50 12.69 -18.49 6.56
CA GLU A 50 11.67 -19.37 5.99
C GLU A 50 10.47 -18.57 5.42
N ASN A 51 9.97 -18.97 4.25
CA ASN A 51 8.79 -18.36 3.64
C ASN A 51 7.46 -18.90 4.21
N ASN A 52 7.20 -18.66 5.49
CA ASN A 52 5.91 -18.93 6.12
C ASN A 52 5.06 -17.65 6.25
N GLU A 53 3.79 -17.79 6.62
CA GLU A 53 2.86 -16.65 6.71
C GLU A 53 3.27 -15.64 7.77
N GLU A 54 3.73 -16.12 8.93
CA GLU A 54 4.12 -15.26 10.04
C GLU A 54 5.34 -14.41 9.69
N ASN A 55 6.34 -14.96 9.01
CA ASN A 55 7.51 -14.21 8.55
C ASN A 55 7.13 -13.15 7.51
N ARG A 56 6.18 -13.45 6.60
CA ARG A 56 5.65 -12.45 5.67
C ARG A 56 4.86 -11.35 6.39
N ARG A 57 4.12 -11.70 7.45
CA ARG A 57 3.39 -10.75 8.31
C ARG A 57 4.36 -9.86 9.08
N LEU A 58 5.38 -10.43 9.71
CA LEU A 58 6.43 -9.71 10.45
C LEU A 58 7.22 -8.77 9.54
N TYR A 59 7.56 -9.19 8.32
CA TYR A 59 8.18 -8.31 7.33
C TYR A 59 7.32 -7.07 7.03
N ARG A 60 6.02 -7.25 6.79
CA ARG A 60 5.10 -6.12 6.57
C ARG A 60 4.90 -5.27 7.83
N GLN A 61 4.83 -5.91 9.01
CA GLN A 61 4.75 -5.21 10.28
C GLN A 61 5.98 -4.31 10.47
N LEU A 62 7.17 -4.80 10.16
CA LEU A 62 8.41 -4.02 10.20
C LEU A 62 8.33 -2.77 9.31
N LEU A 63 7.80 -2.90 8.09
CA LEU A 63 7.61 -1.77 7.19
C LEU A 63 6.63 -0.72 7.76
N PHE A 64 5.57 -1.16 8.44
CA PHE A 64 4.53 -0.28 8.97
C PHE A 64 4.83 0.26 10.38
N SER A 65 5.74 -0.38 11.11
CA SER A 65 6.19 0.03 12.44
C SER A 65 7.40 0.97 12.40
N ALA A 66 7.79 1.44 11.21
CA ALA A 66 8.85 2.44 11.08
C ALA A 66 8.44 3.74 11.80
N ASP A 67 9.44 4.57 12.09
CA ASP A 67 9.22 5.80 12.85
C ASP A 67 8.28 6.80 12.15
N HIS A 68 7.94 7.87 12.86
CA HIS A 68 7.09 8.94 12.36
C HIS A 68 7.56 9.57 11.03
N LYS A 69 8.83 9.39 10.63
CA LYS A 69 9.34 9.88 9.35
C LYS A 69 8.74 9.11 8.18
N LEU A 70 8.26 7.88 8.38
CA LEU A 70 7.55 7.15 7.34
C LEU A 70 6.31 7.93 6.88
N ALA A 71 5.48 8.41 7.83
CA ALA A 71 4.27 9.18 7.51
C ALA A 71 4.55 10.56 6.89
N GLN A 72 5.76 11.10 7.10
CA GLN A 72 6.21 12.34 6.47
C GLN A 72 6.55 12.15 4.98
N ASN A 73 7.04 10.96 4.61
CA ASN A 73 7.54 10.67 3.27
C ASN A 73 6.63 9.74 2.45
N ILE A 74 5.65 9.08 3.07
CA ILE A 74 4.73 8.13 2.42
C ILE A 74 3.29 8.61 2.58
N SER A 75 2.57 8.71 1.47
CA SER A 75 1.16 9.10 1.38
C SER A 75 0.23 7.91 1.14
N GLY A 76 0.75 6.79 0.65
CA GLY A 76 -0.03 5.60 0.36
C GLY A 76 0.80 4.33 0.38
N VAL A 77 0.12 3.21 0.59
CA VAL A 77 0.72 1.88 0.58
C VAL A 77 -0.09 0.98 -0.36
N ILE A 78 0.58 0.32 -1.29
CA ILE A 78 -0.03 -0.77 -2.08
C ILE A 78 0.26 -2.06 -1.31
N THR A 79 -0.78 -2.85 -1.02
CA THR A 79 -0.64 -4.08 -0.22
C THR A 79 -1.49 -5.20 -0.80
N ILE A 80 -1.10 -6.45 -0.55
CA ILE A 80 -1.89 -7.61 -0.96
C ILE A 80 -3.04 -7.86 0.02
N ARG A 81 -4.17 -8.34 -0.51
CA ARG A 81 -5.30 -8.77 0.31
C ARG A 81 -4.88 -9.90 1.24
N GLY A 82 -4.98 -9.69 2.55
CA GLY A 82 -4.89 -10.77 3.55
C GLY A 82 -4.07 -10.52 4.81
N ASN A 83 -3.43 -9.37 5.03
CA ASN A 83 -2.53 -9.21 6.18
C ASN A 83 -2.43 -7.76 6.72
N ILE A 84 -3.56 -7.06 6.84
CA ILE A 84 -3.59 -5.66 7.32
C ILE A 84 -4.04 -5.51 8.77
N THR A 85 -4.47 -6.59 9.43
CA THR A 85 -4.87 -6.51 10.84
C THR A 85 -3.65 -6.77 11.73
N PRO A 86 -3.23 -5.81 12.58
CA PRO A 86 -2.33 -6.12 13.68
C PRO A 86 -2.97 -7.21 14.53
N LYS A 87 -2.30 -8.34 14.74
CA LYS A 87 -2.66 -9.25 15.82
C LYS A 87 -2.12 -8.61 17.10
N ILE A 88 -3.02 -8.04 17.90
CA ILE A 88 -2.74 -7.60 19.28
C ILE A 88 -2.55 -8.84 20.14
#